data_AF-A0A527GI40-F1
#
_entry.id   AF-A0A527GI40-F1
#
_cell.length_a   1.000
_cell.length_b   1.000
_cell.length_c   1.000
_cell.angle_alpha   90.00
_cell.angle_beta   90.00
_cell.angle_gamma   90.00
#
_symmetry.space_group_name_H-M   'P 1'
#
loop_
_entity.id
_entity.type
_entity.pdbx_description
1 polymer ?
#
loop_
_entity_poly.entity_id
_entity_poly.type
_entity_poly.pdbx_seq_one_letter_code
_entity_poly.pdbx_strand_id
1 'polypeptide(L)'
;LPAPFDRFDIASIAISALALGAWTFAPDNRASGMLMAVAAICQAWRLSRWAGERTSRDPLVLILHLAYAFVPVGLALVSASILLPAAVPAAAGLHALGTGAVGAMTLAVMTRATLGHTGRELKAGRGTSFIFVAVLLAGSLRILAAFVPSAAVIDMAGAAWVVAFAGFVLIHGTALTTPKAR
;
A
#
# COMPACT_ATOMS: atom_id res chain seq x y z
N LEU A 1 -13.89 -2.21 19.22
CA LEU A 1 -12.67 -1.37 19.11
C LEU A 1 -11.61 -2.24 18.44
N PRO A 2 -10.65 -1.67 17.68
CA PRO A 2 -9.53 -2.45 17.16
C PRO A 2 -8.79 -3.14 18.31
N ALA A 3 -8.17 -4.30 18.06
CA ALA A 3 -7.36 -4.95 19.07
C ALA A 3 -6.17 -4.05 19.43
N PRO A 4 -5.79 -3.94 20.72
CA PRO A 4 -4.60 -3.20 21.10
C PRO A 4 -3.34 -3.86 20.54
N PHE A 5 -2.29 -3.06 20.39
CA PHE A 5 -0.97 -3.54 19.98
C PHE A 5 -0.41 -4.53 21.01
N ASP A 6 0.06 -5.69 20.56
CA ASP A 6 0.56 -6.74 21.44
C ASP A 6 1.79 -7.49 20.89
N ARG A 7 2.14 -8.60 21.55
CA ARG A 7 3.29 -9.44 21.18
C ARG A 7 3.16 -10.05 19.78
N PHE A 8 1.94 -10.30 19.31
CA PHE A 8 1.73 -10.81 17.95
C PHE A 8 2.06 -9.75 16.91
N ASP A 9 1.75 -8.47 17.17
CA ASP A 9 2.14 -7.38 16.28
C ASP A 9 3.68 -7.29 16.15
N ILE A 10 4.39 -7.37 17.28
CA ILE A 10 5.86 -7.38 17.31
C ILE A 10 6.41 -8.57 16.51
N ALA A 11 5.89 -9.77 16.77
CA ALA A 11 6.30 -10.98 16.06
C ALA A 11 6.04 -10.88 14.55
N SER A 12 4.88 -10.35 14.15
CA SER A 12 4.52 -10.17 12.74
C SER A 12 5.49 -9.22 12.02
N ILE A 13 5.87 -8.12 12.67
CA ILE A 13 6.87 -7.18 12.15
C ILE A 13 8.24 -7.85 12.04
N ALA A 14 8.69 -8.56 13.09
CA ALA A 14 9.97 -9.25 13.09
C ALA A 14 10.05 -10.33 12.00
N ILE A 15 9.00 -11.15 11.85
CA ILE A 15 8.89 -12.16 10.79
C ILE A 15 8.96 -11.51 9.42
N SER A 16 8.29 -10.37 9.22
CA SER A 16 8.32 -9.67 7.92
C SER A 16 9.70 -9.09 7.62
N ALA A 17 10.39 -8.53 8.62
CA ALA A 17 11.75 -8.03 8.46
C ALA A 17 12.74 -9.17 8.13
N LEU A 18 12.63 -10.31 8.80
CA LEU A 18 13.43 -11.50 8.52
C LEU A 18 13.14 -12.07 7.13
N ALA A 19 11.87 -12.14 6.72
CA ALA A 19 11.49 -12.60 5.39
C ALA A 19 12.07 -11.68 4.30
N LEU A 20 11.86 -10.37 4.42
CA LEU A 20 12.42 -9.37 3.49
C LEU A 20 13.95 -9.39 3.45
N GLY A 21 14.61 -9.56 4.60
CA GLY A 21 16.05 -9.74 4.67
C GLY A 21 16.52 -10.99 3.93
N ALA A 22 15.91 -12.15 4.22
CA ALA A 22 16.24 -13.42 3.56
C ALA A 22 16.04 -13.35 2.04
N TRP A 23 14.91 -12.79 1.59
CA TRP A 23 14.65 -12.59 0.16
C TRP A 23 15.61 -11.60 -0.50
N THR A 24 16.06 -10.56 0.21
CA THR A 24 17.04 -9.61 -0.34
C THR A 24 18.38 -10.27 -0.67
N PHE A 25 18.84 -11.22 0.16
CA PHE A 25 20.12 -11.91 -0.05
C PHE A 25 19.98 -13.22 -0.84
N ALA A 26 18.80 -13.83 -0.85
CA ALA A 26 18.52 -15.10 -1.53
C ALA A 26 17.13 -15.06 -2.19
N PRO A 27 16.96 -14.28 -3.27
CA PRO A 27 15.65 -13.98 -3.85
C PRO A 27 14.94 -15.18 -4.48
N ASP A 28 15.70 -16.12 -5.06
CA ASP A 28 15.16 -17.32 -5.72
C ASP A 28 15.10 -18.55 -4.79
N ASN A 29 15.46 -18.39 -3.52
CA ASN A 29 15.52 -19.50 -2.57
C ASN A 29 14.12 -19.86 -2.07
N ARG A 30 13.77 -21.15 -2.12
CA ARG A 30 12.49 -21.67 -1.61
C ARG A 30 12.24 -21.32 -0.14
N ALA A 31 13.26 -21.31 0.71
CA ALA A 31 13.14 -20.91 2.11
C ALA A 31 12.71 -19.44 2.25
N SER A 32 13.27 -18.53 1.45
CA SER A 32 12.82 -17.13 1.36
C SER A 32 11.36 -17.04 0.93
N GLY A 33 10.97 -17.84 -0.08
CA GLY A 33 9.57 -17.94 -0.52
C GLY A 33 8.61 -18.41 0.58
N MET A 34 9.01 -19.40 1.39
CA MET A 34 8.20 -19.88 2.52
C MET A 34 8.10 -18.84 3.64
N LEU A 35 9.21 -18.16 3.97
CA LEU A 35 9.21 -17.06 4.94
C LEU A 35 8.29 -15.91 4.50
N MET A 36 8.27 -15.59 3.20
CA MET A 36 7.35 -14.62 2.62
C MET A 36 5.88 -15.02 2.78
N ALA A 37 5.54 -16.30 2.58
CA ALA A 37 4.19 -16.79 2.80
C ALA A 37 3.75 -16.64 4.26
N VAL A 38 4.61 -17.01 5.22
CA VAL A 38 4.34 -16.85 6.65
C VAL A 38 4.16 -15.36 6.99
N ALA A 39 5.04 -14.49 6.49
CA ALA A 39 4.92 -13.05 6.67
C ALA A 39 3.60 -12.51 6.11
N ALA A 40 3.18 -12.96 4.92
CA ALA A 40 1.90 -12.56 4.32
C ALA A 40 0.71 -12.92 5.21
N ILE A 41 0.67 -14.14 5.76
CA ILE A 41 -0.39 -14.60 6.67
C ILE A 41 -0.39 -13.78 7.96
N CYS A 42 0.77 -13.57 8.57
CA CYS A 42 0.91 -12.75 9.77
C CYS A 42 0.40 -11.32 9.53
N GLN A 43 0.74 -10.72 8.38
CA GLN A 43 0.32 -9.36 8.05
C GLN A 43 -1.17 -9.26 7.71
N ALA A 44 -1.75 -10.27 7.07
CA ALA A 44 -3.19 -10.34 6.83
C ALA A 44 -3.96 -10.46 8.16
N TRP A 45 -3.51 -11.33 9.07
CA TRP A 45 -4.10 -11.45 10.40
C TRP A 45 -3.93 -10.19 11.24
N ARG A 46 -2.77 -9.53 11.14
CA ARG A 46 -2.53 -8.25 11.79
C ARG A 46 -3.53 -7.21 11.31
N LEU A 47 -3.76 -7.10 9.99
CA LEU A 47 -4.72 -6.16 9.42
C LEU A 47 -6.17 -6.47 9.86
N SER A 48 -6.56 -7.75 9.93
CA SER A 48 -7.93 -8.11 10.35
C SER A 48 -8.25 -7.69 11.79
N ARG A 49 -7.24 -7.45 12.62
CA ARG A 49 -7.40 -6.97 14.01
C ARG A 49 -7.72 -5.48 14.11
N TRP A 50 -7.60 -4.71 13.03
CA TRP A 50 -7.73 -3.25 13.04
C TRP A 50 -9.16 -2.73 12.92
N ALA A 51 -10.15 -3.62 12.83
CA ALA A 51 -11.57 -3.25 12.66
C ALA A 51 -11.80 -2.34 11.43
N GLY A 52 -11.13 -2.66 10.31
CA GLY A 52 -11.14 -1.87 9.08
C GLY A 52 -12.54 -1.65 8.49
N GLU A 53 -13.49 -2.55 8.75
CA GLU A 53 -14.89 -2.44 8.35
C GLU A 53 -15.58 -1.16 8.86
N ARG A 54 -15.08 -0.60 9.97
CA ARG A 54 -15.64 0.60 10.62
C ARG A 54 -15.08 1.90 10.03
N THR A 55 -14.10 1.81 9.15
CA THR A 55 -13.37 2.98 8.61
C THR A 55 -14.01 3.57 7.37
N SER A 56 -15.05 2.92 6.82
CA SER A 56 -15.72 3.33 5.57
C SER A 56 -16.27 4.77 5.57
N ARG A 57 -16.61 5.30 6.74
CA ARG A 57 -17.10 6.68 6.92
C ARG A 57 -15.99 7.74 6.99
N ASP A 58 -14.74 7.32 7.13
CA ASP A 58 -13.57 8.20 7.18
C ASP A 58 -12.56 7.77 6.11
N PRO A 59 -12.58 8.40 4.91
CA PRO A 59 -11.67 8.03 3.84
C PRO A 59 -10.19 8.19 4.19
N LEU A 60 -9.82 9.09 5.13
CA LEU A 60 -8.43 9.26 5.57
C LEU A 60 -7.92 8.04 6.35
N VAL A 61 -8.80 7.34 7.05
CA VAL A 61 -8.46 6.10 7.78
C VAL A 61 -8.62 4.87 6.88
N LEU A 62 -9.65 4.86 6.03
CA LEU A 62 -9.89 3.76 5.08
C LEU A 62 -8.69 3.55 4.15
N ILE A 63 -8.13 4.62 3.59
CA ILE A 63 -6.99 4.50 2.68
C ILE A 63 -5.77 3.86 3.34
N LEU A 64 -5.56 4.06 4.65
CA LEU A 64 -4.45 3.43 5.37
C LEU A 64 -4.63 1.90 5.41
N HIS A 65 -5.86 1.41 5.57
CA HIS A 65 -6.16 -0.03 5.54
C HIS A 65 -5.98 -0.61 4.15
N LEU A 66 -6.48 0.08 3.13
CA LEU A 66 -6.37 -0.34 1.73
C LEU A 66 -4.91 -0.34 1.26
N ALA A 67 -4.15 0.69 1.57
CA ALA A 67 -2.71 0.74 1.30
C ALA A 67 -1.96 -0.36 2.06
N TYR A 68 -2.30 -0.59 3.34
CA TYR A 68 -1.68 -1.67 4.10
C TYR A 68 -2.01 -3.06 3.55
N ALA A 69 -3.21 -3.27 2.99
CA ALA A 69 -3.60 -4.56 2.40
C ALA A 69 -2.69 -5.00 1.25
N PHE A 70 -2.02 -4.06 0.57
CA PHE A 70 -1.00 -4.40 -0.41
C PHE A 70 0.26 -5.05 0.19
N VAL A 71 0.52 -4.89 1.49
CA VAL A 71 1.65 -5.56 2.16
C VAL A 71 1.47 -7.08 2.17
N PRO A 72 0.43 -7.68 2.78
CA PRO A 72 0.24 -9.12 2.71
C PRO A 72 0.02 -9.62 1.28
N VAL A 73 -0.66 -8.86 0.42
CA VAL A 73 -0.81 -9.23 -1.01
C VAL A 73 0.55 -9.27 -1.71
N GLY A 74 1.40 -8.27 -1.50
CA GLY A 74 2.74 -8.22 -2.11
C GLY A 74 3.66 -9.31 -1.60
N LEU A 75 3.67 -9.59 -0.29
CA LEU A 75 4.43 -10.70 0.29
C LEU A 75 3.94 -12.06 -0.27
N ALA A 76 2.63 -12.24 -0.42
CA ALA A 76 2.06 -13.45 -1.02
C ALA A 76 2.43 -13.58 -2.50
N LEU A 77 2.40 -12.50 -3.28
CA LEU A 77 2.81 -12.51 -4.68
C LEU A 77 4.31 -12.77 -4.84
N VAL A 78 5.17 -12.21 -3.97
CA VAL A 78 6.61 -12.54 -3.95
C VAL A 78 6.80 -14.03 -3.66
N SER A 79 6.15 -14.55 -2.61
CA SER A 79 6.18 -15.98 -2.29
C SER A 79 5.75 -16.86 -3.47
N ALA A 80 4.61 -16.53 -4.08
CA ALA A 80 4.07 -17.26 -5.21
C ALA A 80 4.99 -17.19 -6.44
N SER A 81 5.66 -16.05 -6.68
CA SER A 81 6.62 -15.95 -7.79
C SER A 81 7.86 -16.83 -7.61
N ILE A 82 8.24 -17.14 -6.37
CA ILE A 82 9.37 -18.02 -6.06
C ILE A 82 8.94 -19.50 -6.11
N LEU A 83 7.77 -19.82 -5.55
CA LEU A 83 7.30 -21.20 -5.41
C LEU A 83 6.58 -21.71 -6.67
N LEU A 84 5.96 -20.82 -7.44
CA LEU A 84 5.20 -21.08 -8.66
C LEU A 84 5.62 -20.11 -9.79
N PRO A 85 6.93 -20.08 -10.17
CA PRO A 85 7.47 -19.08 -11.10
C PRO A 85 6.84 -19.10 -12.50
N ALA A 86 6.29 -20.25 -12.91
CA ALA A 86 5.59 -20.37 -14.19
C ALA A 86 4.21 -19.67 -14.19
N ALA A 87 3.61 -19.43 -13.02
CA ALA A 87 2.26 -18.86 -12.89
C ALA A 87 2.26 -17.41 -12.43
N VAL A 88 3.23 -17.00 -11.60
CA VAL A 88 3.25 -15.67 -10.99
C VAL A 88 4.54 -14.92 -11.34
N PRO A 89 4.47 -13.85 -12.13
CA PRO A 89 5.62 -13.01 -12.45
C PRO A 89 6.15 -12.27 -11.22
N ALA A 90 7.47 -12.25 -11.03
CA ALA A 90 8.13 -11.56 -9.91
C ALA A 90 7.75 -10.07 -9.80
N ALA A 91 7.53 -9.40 -10.94
CA ALA A 91 7.12 -8.00 -10.99
C ALA A 91 5.80 -7.73 -10.26
N ALA A 92 4.87 -8.71 -10.18
CA ALA A 92 3.60 -8.54 -9.49
C ALA A 92 3.80 -8.23 -7.99
N GLY A 93 4.68 -8.99 -7.33
CA GLY A 93 5.02 -8.77 -5.92
C GLY A 93 5.74 -7.44 -5.69
N LEU A 94 6.69 -7.10 -6.57
CA LEU A 94 7.43 -5.83 -6.50
C LEU A 94 6.51 -4.62 -6.61
N HIS A 95 5.55 -4.63 -7.54
CA HIS A 95 4.63 -3.51 -7.72
C HIS A 95 3.54 -3.46 -6.65
N ALA A 96 3.12 -4.60 -6.10
CA ALA A 96 2.25 -4.61 -4.92
C ALA A 96 2.94 -3.95 -3.72
N LEU A 97 4.20 -4.30 -3.43
CA LEU A 97 4.95 -3.69 -2.32
C LEU A 97 5.32 -2.22 -2.59
N GLY A 98 5.84 -1.92 -3.78
CA GLY A 98 6.31 -0.59 -4.14
C GLY A 98 5.17 0.40 -4.46
N THR A 99 4.46 0.16 -5.56
CA THR A 99 3.40 1.07 -6.03
C THR A 99 2.18 1.01 -5.11
N GLY A 100 1.73 -0.20 -4.75
CA GLY A 100 0.55 -0.42 -3.92
C GLY A 100 0.76 -0.01 -2.47
N ALA A 101 1.67 -0.67 -1.76
CA ALA A 101 1.86 -0.43 -0.33
C ALA A 101 2.61 0.88 -0.05
N VAL A 102 3.87 1.00 -0.50
CA VAL A 102 4.69 2.19 -0.20
C VAL A 102 4.10 3.45 -0.83
N GLY A 103 3.75 3.41 -2.12
CA GLY A 103 3.20 4.55 -2.84
C GLY A 103 1.88 5.07 -2.23
N ALA A 104 0.88 4.19 -2.06
CA ALA A 104 -0.41 4.60 -1.50
C ALA A 104 -0.30 5.00 -0.03
N MET A 105 0.49 4.30 0.79
CA MET A 105 0.68 4.64 2.20
C MET A 105 1.33 6.02 2.35
N THR A 106 2.39 6.30 1.59
CA THR A 106 3.05 7.60 1.58
C THR A 106 2.07 8.71 1.22
N LEU A 107 1.30 8.54 0.14
CA LEU A 107 0.31 9.53 -0.28
C LEU A 107 -0.77 9.78 0.79
N ALA A 108 -1.25 8.72 1.43
CA ALA A 108 -2.22 8.80 2.53
C ALA A 108 -1.67 9.57 3.73
N VAL A 109 -0.45 9.23 4.17
CA VAL A 109 0.23 9.89 5.28
C VAL A 109 0.53 11.35 4.96
N MET A 110 1.05 11.66 3.78
CA MET A 110 1.30 13.03 3.31
C MET A 110 0.03 13.88 3.35
N THR A 111 -1.10 13.32 2.90
CA THR A 111 -2.41 13.97 2.92
C THR A 111 -2.84 14.32 4.34
N ARG A 112 -2.85 13.34 5.24
CA ARG A 112 -3.27 13.54 6.63
C ARG A 112 -2.32 14.49 7.38
N ALA A 113 -1.01 14.36 7.18
CA ALA A 113 0.00 15.22 7.78
C ALA A 113 -0.14 16.67 7.30
N THR A 114 -0.38 16.86 6.00
CA THR A 114 -0.60 18.20 5.42
C THR A 114 -1.82 18.86 6.05
N LEU A 115 -2.94 18.16 6.15
CA LEU A 115 -4.14 18.71 6.79
C LEU A 115 -3.88 19.07 8.26
N GLY A 116 -3.34 18.12 9.05
CA GLY A 116 -3.11 18.32 10.48
C GLY A 116 -2.08 19.40 10.81
N HIS A 117 -0.93 19.42 10.14
CA HIS A 117 0.13 20.38 10.44
C HIS A 117 -0.17 21.79 9.91
N THR A 118 -0.98 21.91 8.86
CA THR A 118 -1.40 23.20 8.33
C THR A 118 -2.69 23.74 8.96
N GLY A 119 -3.24 23.07 9.99
CA GLY A 119 -4.42 23.51 10.73
C GLY A 119 -5.75 23.37 9.98
N ARG A 120 -5.77 22.57 8.90
CA ARG A 120 -6.99 22.33 8.11
C ARG A 120 -7.80 21.19 8.72
N GLU A 121 -9.10 21.18 8.43
CA GLU A 121 -10.00 20.11 8.87
C GLU A 121 -9.45 18.74 8.42
N LEU A 122 -9.36 17.78 9.35
CA LEU A 122 -8.93 16.41 9.08
C LEU A 122 -10.05 15.61 8.42
N LYS A 123 -10.43 16.03 7.21
CA LYS A 123 -11.53 15.42 6.45
C LYS A 123 -11.17 15.31 4.98
N ALA A 124 -11.36 14.12 4.41
CA ALA A 124 -11.23 13.91 2.98
C ALA A 124 -12.49 14.40 2.26
N GLY A 125 -12.34 15.46 1.45
CA GLY A 125 -13.35 15.87 0.48
C GLY A 125 -13.34 15.01 -0.78
N ARG A 126 -14.24 15.30 -1.74
CA ARG A 126 -14.37 14.54 -3.00
C ARG A 126 -13.06 14.46 -3.78
N GLY A 127 -12.29 15.55 -3.83
CA GLY A 127 -10.98 15.58 -4.50
C GLY A 127 -9.95 14.67 -3.84
N THR A 128 -9.86 14.68 -2.52
CA THR A 128 -8.97 13.78 -1.76
C THR A 128 -9.38 12.31 -1.93
N SER A 129 -10.69 12.01 -1.90
CA SER A 129 -11.17 10.64 -2.17
C SER A 129 -10.83 10.20 -3.60
N PHE A 130 -10.92 11.08 -4.59
CA PHE A 130 -10.51 10.78 -5.96
C PHE A 130 -9.01 10.47 -6.07
N ILE A 131 -8.15 11.24 -5.39
CA ILE A 131 -6.70 10.96 -5.30
C ILE A 131 -6.45 9.56 -4.74
N PHE A 132 -7.16 9.17 -3.68
CA PHE A 132 -7.04 7.85 -3.07
C PHE A 132 -7.48 6.73 -4.01
N VAL A 133 -8.59 6.90 -4.72
CA VAL A 133 -9.02 5.93 -5.74
C VAL A 133 -7.98 5.82 -6.86
N ALA A 134 -7.45 6.94 -7.34
CA ALA A 134 -6.45 6.96 -8.41
C ALA A 134 -5.16 6.22 -8.02
N VAL A 135 -4.63 6.39 -6.79
CA VAL A 135 -3.42 5.66 -6.37
C VAL A 135 -3.67 4.17 -6.19
N LEU A 136 -4.85 3.77 -5.71
CA LEU A 136 -5.23 2.36 -5.61
C LEU A 136 -5.34 1.72 -6.99
N LEU A 137 -5.98 2.41 -7.95
CA LEU A 137 -6.04 1.97 -9.34
C LEU A 137 -4.65 1.86 -9.96
N ALA A 138 -3.76 2.81 -9.71
CA ALA A 138 -2.38 2.76 -10.19
C ALA A 138 -1.66 1.49 -9.71
N GLY A 139 -1.75 1.18 -8.41
CA GLY A 139 -1.18 -0.04 -7.83
C GLY A 139 -1.79 -1.31 -8.42
N SER A 140 -3.12 -1.41 -8.47
CA SER A 140 -3.83 -2.59 -8.98
C SER A 140 -3.58 -2.84 -10.47
N LEU A 141 -3.63 -1.79 -11.30
CA LEU A 141 -3.32 -1.89 -12.73
C LEU A 141 -1.86 -2.26 -12.95
N ARG A 142 -0.94 -1.75 -12.13
CA ARG A 142 0.47 -2.09 -12.25
C ARG A 142 0.76 -3.56 -11.93
N ILE A 143 0.04 -4.14 -10.98
CA ILE A 143 0.07 -5.59 -10.70
C ILE A 143 -0.55 -6.37 -11.86
N LEU A 144 -1.72 -5.95 -12.35
CA LEU A 144 -2.39 -6.59 -13.48
C LEU A 144 -1.50 -6.64 -14.73
N ALA A 145 -0.80 -5.54 -15.02
CA ALA A 145 0.14 -5.45 -16.16
C ALA A 145 1.30 -6.45 -16.07
N ALA A 146 1.63 -6.96 -14.87
CA ALA A 146 2.63 -8.02 -14.74
C ALA A 146 2.10 -9.36 -15.30
N PHE A 147 0.81 -9.64 -15.14
CA PHE A 147 0.16 -10.86 -15.63
C PHE A 147 -0.32 -10.73 -17.08
N VAL A 148 -0.73 -9.53 -17.48
CA VAL A 148 -1.22 -9.23 -18.82
C VAL A 148 -0.34 -8.12 -19.40
N PRO A 149 0.78 -8.46 -20.07
CA PRO A 149 1.70 -7.48 -20.64
C PRO A 149 1.01 -6.69 -21.75
N SER A 150 0.50 -5.52 -21.41
CA SER A 150 -0.24 -4.63 -22.31
C SER A 150 0.21 -3.20 -22.09
N ALA A 151 0.70 -2.56 -23.16
CA ALA A 151 1.13 -1.16 -23.12
C ALA A 151 -0.01 -0.26 -22.60
N ALA A 152 -1.24 -0.49 -23.06
CA ALA A 152 -2.40 0.26 -22.60
C ALA A 152 -2.64 0.12 -21.09
N VAL A 153 -2.45 -1.06 -20.48
CA VAL A 153 -2.62 -1.24 -19.03
C VAL A 153 -1.49 -0.54 -18.26
N ILE A 154 -0.27 -0.57 -18.79
CA ILE A 154 0.87 0.16 -18.21
C ILE A 154 0.63 1.67 -18.26
N ASP A 155 0.18 2.19 -19.41
CA ASP A 155 -0.11 3.61 -19.61
C ASP A 155 -1.25 4.08 -18.70
N MET A 156 -2.31 3.27 -18.56
CA MET A 156 -3.39 3.55 -17.60
C MET A 156 -2.90 3.56 -16.14
N ALA A 157 -2.03 2.63 -15.76
CA ALA A 157 -1.43 2.60 -14.42
C ALA A 157 -0.58 3.87 -14.17
N GLY A 158 0.22 4.27 -15.17
CA GLY A 158 1.04 5.48 -15.12
C GLY A 158 0.18 6.75 -15.06
N ALA A 159 -0.87 6.85 -15.87
CA ALA A 159 -1.80 7.96 -15.86
C ALA A 159 -2.51 8.08 -14.51
N ALA A 160 -3.01 6.98 -13.94
CA ALA A 160 -3.62 6.95 -12.62
C ALA A 160 -2.64 7.41 -11.52
N TRP A 161 -1.38 7.00 -11.60
CA TRP A 161 -0.32 7.46 -10.69
C TRP A 161 -0.10 8.97 -10.80
N VAL A 162 0.07 9.49 -12.02
CA VAL A 162 0.25 10.93 -12.27
C VAL A 162 -0.95 11.71 -11.75
N VAL A 163 -2.17 11.26 -12.03
CA VAL A 163 -3.41 11.89 -11.52
C VAL A 163 -3.43 11.93 -9.99
N ALA A 164 -3.03 10.86 -9.31
CA ALA A 164 -3.00 10.81 -7.85
C ALA A 164 -2.00 11.82 -7.26
N PHE A 165 -0.75 11.80 -7.73
CA PHE A 165 0.30 12.67 -7.18
C PHE A 165 0.17 14.13 -7.61
N ALA A 166 -0.17 14.39 -8.87
CA ALA A 166 -0.47 15.75 -9.33
C ALA A 166 -1.72 16.31 -8.64
N GLY A 167 -2.76 15.49 -8.46
CA GLY A 167 -3.94 15.85 -7.69
C GLY A 167 -3.58 16.23 -6.25
N PHE A 168 -2.71 15.46 -5.59
CA PHE A 168 -2.20 15.82 -4.27
C PHE A 168 -1.52 17.19 -4.26
N VAL A 169 -0.60 17.44 -5.20
CA VAL A 169 0.09 18.74 -5.30
C VAL A 169 -0.89 19.88 -5.51
N LEU A 170 -1.88 19.71 -6.39
CA LEU A 170 -2.84 20.76 -6.70
C LEU A 170 -3.81 21.05 -5.54
N ILE A 171 -4.30 20.00 -4.85
CA ILE A 171 -5.30 20.14 -3.79
C ILE A 171 -4.67 20.46 -2.43
N HIS A 172 -3.55 19.82 -2.11
CA HIS A 172 -2.91 19.91 -0.79
C HIS A 172 -1.60 20.71 -0.82
N GLY A 173 -0.99 20.96 -1.97
CA GLY A 173 0.29 21.69 -2.05
C GLY A 173 0.17 23.16 -1.63
N THR A 174 -0.91 23.85 -1.99
CA THR A 174 -1.13 25.25 -1.56
C THR A 174 -1.13 25.38 -0.04
N ALA A 175 -1.68 24.37 0.66
CA ALA A 175 -1.72 24.32 2.10
C ALA A 175 -0.34 24.43 2.75
N LEU A 176 0.67 23.85 2.12
CA LEU A 176 2.06 23.84 2.58
C LEU A 176 2.78 25.18 2.33
N THR A 177 2.26 25.99 1.40
CA THR A 177 2.84 27.29 1.02
C THR A 177 2.10 28.49 1.63
N THR A 178 0.98 28.25 2.30
CA THR A 178 0.17 29.29 2.96
C THR A 178 0.33 29.24 4.47
N PRO A 179 0.06 30.34 5.19
CA PRO A 179 0.02 30.33 6.65
C PRO A 179 -0.90 29.25 7.19
N LYS A 180 -0.57 28.73 8.38
CA LYS A 180 -1.39 27.76 9.10
C LYS A 180 -2.80 28.30 9.29
N ALA A 181 -3.81 27.52 8.92
CA ALA A 181 -5.20 27.83 9.25
C ALA A 181 -5.38 27.78 10.77
N ARG A 182 -6.17 28.72 11.29
CA ARG A 182 -6.37 28.91 12.74
C ARG A 182 -7.05 27.70 13.37
#